data_AF-A0A1J1HCU1-F1
#
_entry.id   AF-A0A1J1HCU1-F1
#
_cell.length_a   1.000
_cell.length_b   1.000
_cell.length_c   1.000
_cell.angle_alpha   90.00
_cell.angle_beta   90.00
_cell.angle_gamma   90.00
#
_symmetry.space_group_name_H-M   'P 1'
#
loop_
_entity.id
_entity.type
_entity.pdbx_description
1 polymer ?
#
loop_
_entity_poly.entity_id
_entity_poly.type
_entity_poly.pdbx_seq_one_letter_code
_entity_poly.pdbx_strand_id
1 'polypeptide(L)'
;MKSLKYVCNNNYIKKNKIFHHNIVNFTVLKNFKNEELIKNSKKIYCKRYTSSISRECKAFNEYNKTRFKLENNTTKNNYKNIKVIENEKESEKAVEEINQNDIIAVDFEGTNLGKYGKVCIMQVYTEKRNNNKADDKVIEKYYIFDLLKLSVINSVKKIIENKRTLKLVHDCREDSSALYNQLGIKFENVYDTSRAHMLLMQKRRNRDIYQVSFLQLLNDYLGIKDECLNNIKKEMYKNEKIWEMRPLSKMCIIYALKNVKYLLPLYKIFDKMVSKKEVLEKSKDFVNYCFLNSRYKLPNDLAKRGNIIEAMLVSKSLINCVFKLNSTRKGIACTPSSVAQFRDVNVGDVVLCVVSNKSIDQKVLYLCKHDDVYDYWNLKERPRGKFKPSIHENNTDPMIMFCDEELST
;
A
#
# COMPACT_ATOMS: atom_id res chain seq x y z
N MET A 1 75.31 -38.65 -38.14
CA MET A 1 74.18 -37.92 -37.52
C MET A 1 72.92 -38.76 -37.70
N LYS A 2 72.42 -39.38 -36.63
CA LYS A 2 71.22 -40.24 -36.63
C LYS A 2 70.08 -39.46 -35.96
N SER A 3 69.00 -39.17 -36.68
CA SER A 3 67.73 -38.72 -36.10
C SER A 3 66.72 -39.86 -36.20
N LEU A 4 66.08 -40.20 -35.09
CA LEU A 4 65.21 -41.36 -35.01
C LEU A 4 64.16 -41.19 -33.91
N LYS A 5 62.91 -41.46 -34.32
CA LYS A 5 61.73 -41.88 -33.55
C LYS A 5 60.72 -40.82 -33.09
N TYR A 6 59.40 -41.05 -33.08
CA TYR A 6 58.51 -42.17 -33.47
C TYR A 6 57.04 -41.67 -33.41
N VAL A 7 56.15 -42.37 -34.13
CA VAL A 7 54.76 -42.76 -33.80
C VAL A 7 53.89 -41.82 -32.94
N CYS A 8 52.78 -41.35 -33.52
CA CYS A 8 51.75 -40.56 -32.87
C CYS A 8 50.60 -41.47 -32.37
N ASN A 9 50.31 -41.45 -31.06
CA ASN A 9 48.98 -41.81 -30.55
C ASN A 9 48.67 -41.16 -29.18
N ASN A 10 47.40 -40.81 -28.99
CA ASN A 10 46.65 -40.50 -27.76
C ASN A 10 46.59 -39.08 -27.14
N ASN A 11 45.34 -38.58 -27.22
CA ASN A 11 44.51 -37.99 -26.15
C ASN A 11 44.50 -36.47 -25.86
N TYR A 12 43.27 -36.02 -25.54
CA TYR A 12 42.80 -34.77 -24.91
C TYR A 12 42.16 -33.70 -25.81
N ILE A 13 40.81 -33.74 -25.88
CA ILE A 13 39.85 -32.71 -25.38
C ILE A 13 38.48 -32.98 -26.04
N LYS A 14 37.56 -33.61 -25.29
CA LYS A 14 36.14 -33.68 -25.66
C LYS A 14 35.50 -32.32 -25.43
N LYS A 15 34.81 -31.83 -26.47
CA LYS A 15 34.05 -30.58 -26.53
C LYS A 15 33.05 -30.43 -25.36
N ASN A 16 33.09 -29.26 -24.72
CA ASN A 16 32.06 -28.73 -23.83
C ASN A 16 30.68 -28.77 -24.50
N LYS A 17 29.73 -29.51 -23.91
CA LYS A 17 28.29 -29.38 -24.20
C LYS A 17 27.69 -28.39 -23.20
N ILE A 18 26.98 -27.43 -23.76
CA ILE A 18 26.32 -26.29 -23.14
C ILE A 18 25.26 -26.76 -22.13
N PHE A 19 25.36 -26.30 -20.88
CA PHE A 19 24.31 -26.38 -19.87
C PHE A 19 23.40 -25.16 -19.96
N HIS A 20 22.29 -25.27 -20.68
CA HIS A 20 21.15 -24.34 -20.54
C HIS A 20 19.86 -25.14 -20.72
N HIS A 21 19.17 -25.45 -19.62
CA HIS A 21 17.71 -25.57 -19.52
C HIS A 21 17.38 -26.08 -18.11
N ASN A 22 16.81 -25.22 -17.25
CA ASN A 22 15.95 -25.60 -16.10
C ASN A 22 15.40 -24.40 -15.29
N ILE A 23 15.95 -23.19 -15.46
CA ILE A 23 15.48 -22.02 -14.69
C ILE A 23 14.16 -21.43 -15.24
N VAL A 24 13.91 -21.51 -16.56
CA VAL A 24 12.69 -20.98 -17.19
C VAL A 24 11.46 -21.80 -16.80
N ASN A 25 11.58 -23.13 -16.75
CA ASN A 25 10.47 -24.02 -16.39
C ASN A 25 10.02 -23.83 -14.93
N PHE A 26 10.94 -23.56 -14.01
CA PHE A 26 10.61 -23.42 -12.59
C PHE A 26 9.82 -22.14 -12.29
N THR A 27 10.18 -21.03 -12.94
CA THR A 27 9.47 -19.74 -12.80
C THR A 27 8.06 -19.82 -13.39
N VAL A 28 7.92 -20.46 -14.54
CA VAL A 28 6.62 -20.68 -15.20
C VAL A 28 5.73 -21.60 -14.35
N LEU A 29 6.25 -22.73 -13.84
CA LEU A 29 5.50 -23.61 -12.94
C LEU A 29 5.06 -22.89 -11.65
N LYS A 30 5.93 -22.06 -11.06
CA LYS A 30 5.58 -21.26 -9.89
C LYS A 30 4.47 -20.25 -10.19
N ASN A 31 4.51 -19.61 -11.35
CA ASN A 31 3.46 -18.69 -11.78
C ASN A 31 2.11 -19.41 -11.97
N PHE A 32 2.09 -20.58 -12.61
CA PHE A 32 0.88 -21.40 -12.73
C PHE A 32 0.31 -21.82 -11.37
N LYS A 33 1.16 -22.29 -10.44
CA LYS A 33 0.73 -22.65 -9.07
C LYS A 33 0.16 -21.44 -8.32
N ASN A 34 0.73 -20.25 -8.51
CA ASN A 34 0.22 -19.03 -7.90
C ASN A 34 -1.15 -18.64 -8.47
N GLU A 35 -1.36 -18.76 -9.78
CA GLU A 35 -2.66 -18.50 -10.41
C GLU A 35 -3.73 -19.47 -9.95
N GLU A 36 -3.40 -20.76 -9.84
CA GLU A 36 -4.32 -21.78 -9.32
C GLU A 36 -4.72 -21.49 -7.86
N LEU A 37 -3.76 -21.06 -7.03
CA LEU A 37 -4.04 -20.65 -5.65
C LEU A 37 -4.98 -19.45 -5.57
N ILE A 38 -4.78 -18.44 -6.42
CA ILE A 38 -5.67 -17.27 -6.52
C ILE A 38 -7.06 -17.70 -7.01
N LYS A 39 -7.13 -18.56 -8.03
CA LYS A 39 -8.39 -19.08 -8.57
C LYS A 39 -9.20 -19.86 -7.51
N ASN A 40 -8.52 -20.70 -6.73
CA ASN A 40 -9.12 -21.46 -5.64
C ASN A 40 -9.59 -20.54 -4.50
N SER A 41 -8.77 -19.55 -4.13
CA SER A 41 -9.15 -18.51 -3.17
C SER A 41 -10.43 -17.78 -3.61
N LYS A 42 -10.45 -17.27 -4.85
CA LYS A 42 -11.63 -16.64 -5.44
C LYS A 42 -12.87 -17.53 -5.35
N LYS A 43 -12.74 -18.82 -5.68
CA LYS A 43 -13.85 -19.78 -5.57
C LYS A 43 -14.39 -19.91 -4.13
N ILE A 44 -13.52 -19.95 -3.13
CA ILE A 44 -13.90 -20.07 -1.71
C ILE A 44 -14.59 -18.79 -1.22
N TYR A 45 -13.97 -17.64 -1.47
CA TYR A 45 -14.44 -16.37 -0.91
C TYR A 45 -15.61 -15.77 -1.70
N CYS A 46 -15.63 -15.85 -3.04
CA CYS A 46 -16.79 -15.42 -3.83
C CYS A 46 -18.06 -16.21 -3.46
N LYS A 47 -17.97 -17.53 -3.25
CA LYS A 47 -19.13 -18.39 -2.92
C LYS A 47 -19.68 -18.11 -1.51
N ARG A 48 -18.82 -17.76 -0.55
CA ARG A 48 -19.24 -17.30 0.79
C ARG A 48 -19.81 -15.87 0.77
N TYR A 49 -19.35 -15.04 -0.16
CA TYR A 49 -19.75 -13.63 -0.30
C TYR A 49 -21.11 -13.48 -1.01
N THR A 50 -21.42 -14.25 -2.06
CA THR A 50 -22.72 -14.18 -2.75
C THR A 50 -23.92 -14.54 -1.84
N SER A 51 -23.72 -15.38 -0.81
CA SER A 51 -24.77 -15.70 0.17
C SER A 51 -25.06 -14.61 1.21
N SER A 52 -24.12 -13.68 1.46
CA SER A 52 -24.28 -12.60 2.44
C SER A 52 -24.68 -11.26 1.82
N ILE A 53 -24.27 -10.97 0.59
CA ILE A 53 -24.53 -9.71 -0.13
C ILE A 53 -26.02 -9.44 -0.36
N SER A 54 -26.79 -10.45 -0.76
CA SER A 54 -28.19 -10.24 -1.18
C SER A 54 -29.10 -9.78 -0.03
N ARG A 55 -28.70 -10.02 1.22
CA ARG A 55 -29.45 -9.62 2.42
C ARG A 55 -28.98 -8.27 2.99
N GLU A 56 -27.67 -8.03 3.07
CA GLU A 56 -27.11 -6.84 3.74
C GLU A 56 -27.15 -5.57 2.87
N CYS A 57 -26.89 -5.67 1.55
CA CYS A 57 -26.98 -4.50 0.67
C CYS A 57 -28.44 -4.16 0.28
N LYS A 58 -29.39 -5.13 0.33
CA LYS A 58 -30.84 -4.82 0.26
C LYS A 58 -31.29 -4.02 1.49
N ALA A 59 -30.88 -4.45 2.68
CA ALA A 59 -31.15 -3.72 3.92
C ALA A 59 -30.57 -2.31 3.92
N PHE A 60 -29.39 -2.09 3.34
CA PHE A 60 -28.78 -0.76 3.21
C PHE A 60 -29.56 0.18 2.26
N ASN A 61 -30.04 -0.34 1.12
CA ASN A 61 -30.82 0.46 0.17
C ASN A 61 -32.26 0.74 0.67
N GLU A 62 -32.86 -0.17 1.43
CA GLU A 62 -34.16 0.05 2.09
C GLU A 62 -34.05 1.01 3.29
N TYR A 63 -32.96 0.94 4.07
CA TYR A 63 -32.72 1.79 5.24
C TYR A 63 -32.57 3.28 4.90
N ASN A 64 -32.08 3.63 3.70
CA ASN A 64 -32.02 5.01 3.24
C ASN A 64 -33.40 5.56 2.79
N LYS A 65 -34.44 4.71 2.68
CA LYS A 65 -35.79 5.12 2.29
C LYS A 65 -36.71 5.43 3.48
N THR A 66 -36.41 4.97 4.69
CA THR A 66 -37.28 5.12 5.86
C THR A 66 -36.54 5.68 7.07
N ARG A 67 -36.84 6.92 7.41
CA ARG A 67 -36.41 7.62 8.63
C ARG A 67 -37.11 6.98 9.85
N PHE A 68 -36.32 6.47 10.79
CA PHE A 68 -36.68 6.01 12.16
C PHE A 68 -37.86 5.05 12.37
N LYS A 69 -37.53 3.76 12.56
CA LYS A 69 -37.80 2.93 13.76
C LYS A 69 -37.44 1.49 13.36
N LEU A 70 -36.61 0.81 14.14
CA LEU A 70 -36.47 -0.64 13.98
C LEU A 70 -36.55 -1.28 15.36
N GLU A 71 -37.78 -1.70 15.64
CA GLU A 71 -38.10 -2.83 16.48
C GLU A 71 -37.34 -4.09 16.03
N ASN A 72 -37.12 -4.93 17.02
CA ASN A 72 -36.41 -6.20 16.94
C ASN A 72 -37.03 -7.13 15.90
N ASN A 73 -36.28 -7.53 14.87
CA ASN A 73 -36.52 -8.77 14.15
C ASN A 73 -35.21 -9.43 13.68
N THR A 74 -34.72 -10.32 14.55
CA THR A 74 -34.23 -11.69 14.23
C THR A 74 -33.57 -11.94 12.87
N THR A 75 -32.35 -11.44 12.71
CA THR A 75 -31.29 -12.19 12.00
C THR A 75 -30.27 -12.67 13.04
N LYS A 76 -30.00 -13.98 13.06
CA LYS A 76 -29.10 -14.64 14.02
C LYS A 76 -27.66 -14.09 13.90
N ASN A 77 -27.40 -13.03 14.65
CA ASN A 77 -26.16 -12.45 15.18
C ASN A 77 -24.80 -12.89 14.59
N ASN A 78 -24.32 -12.17 13.58
CA ASN A 78 -22.88 -11.96 13.36
C ASN A 78 -22.28 -10.86 14.29
N TYR A 79 -23.13 -10.13 15.04
CA TYR A 79 -22.73 -9.02 15.91
C TYR A 79 -22.30 -9.41 17.33
N LYS A 80 -22.43 -10.69 17.72
CA LYS A 80 -22.15 -11.13 19.12
C LYS A 80 -20.68 -11.03 19.54
N ASN A 81 -19.74 -10.91 18.58
CA ASN A 81 -18.30 -10.95 18.85
C ASN A 81 -17.58 -9.63 18.54
N ILE A 82 -18.32 -8.51 18.47
CA ILE A 82 -17.74 -7.17 18.32
C ILE A 82 -17.71 -6.50 19.70
N LYS A 83 -16.52 -6.11 20.16
CA LYS A 83 -16.33 -5.35 21.39
C LYS A 83 -15.86 -3.93 21.05
N VAL A 84 -16.68 -2.94 21.38
CA VAL A 84 -16.25 -1.52 21.37
C VAL A 84 -15.67 -1.22 22.74
N ILE A 85 -14.44 -0.71 22.78
CA ILE A 85 -13.63 -0.54 23.98
C ILE A 85 -13.43 0.95 24.23
N GLU A 86 -14.07 1.47 25.27
CA GLU A 86 -14.11 2.91 25.59
C GLU A 86 -13.55 3.25 26.98
N ASN A 87 -13.13 2.24 27.76
CA ASN A 87 -12.60 2.40 29.10
C ASN A 87 -11.44 1.43 29.40
N GLU A 88 -10.71 1.74 30.47
CA GLU A 88 -9.49 1.04 30.89
C GLU A 88 -9.70 -0.43 31.23
N LYS A 89 -10.77 -0.74 31.99
CA LYS A 89 -11.01 -2.11 32.47
C LYS A 89 -11.30 -3.07 31.32
N GLU A 90 -12.04 -2.62 30.33
CA GLU A 90 -12.30 -3.40 29.12
C GLU A 90 -11.08 -3.48 28.22
N SER A 91 -10.30 -2.39 28.12
CA SER A 91 -9.11 -2.36 27.29
C SER A 91 -8.02 -3.30 27.81
N GLU A 92 -7.77 -3.37 29.12
CA GLU A 92 -6.80 -4.31 29.70
C GLU A 92 -7.19 -5.77 29.46
N LYS A 93 -8.47 -6.12 29.65
CA LYS A 93 -8.97 -7.46 29.31
C LYS A 93 -8.80 -7.80 27.83
N ALA A 94 -9.03 -6.81 26.95
CA ALA A 94 -8.84 -7.00 25.52
C ALA A 94 -7.35 -7.18 25.18
N VAL A 95 -6.43 -6.46 25.83
CA VAL A 95 -4.98 -6.63 25.66
C VAL A 95 -4.55 -8.06 25.98
N GLU A 96 -4.97 -8.58 27.14
CA GLU A 96 -4.66 -9.96 27.56
C GLU A 96 -5.13 -10.99 26.53
N GLU A 97 -6.35 -10.83 26.02
CA GLU A 97 -6.95 -11.74 25.04
C GLU A 97 -6.28 -11.63 23.66
N ILE A 98 -5.98 -10.42 23.20
CA ILE A 98 -5.38 -10.16 21.89
C ILE A 98 -3.93 -10.66 21.85
N ASN A 99 -3.14 -10.39 22.90
CA ASN A 99 -1.72 -10.77 22.95
C ASN A 99 -1.47 -12.27 23.13
N GLN A 100 -2.52 -13.08 23.38
CA GLN A 100 -2.43 -14.54 23.31
C GLN A 100 -2.37 -15.07 21.87
N ASN A 101 -2.64 -14.23 20.86
CA ASN A 101 -2.59 -14.61 19.45
C ASN A 101 -1.20 -14.31 18.88
N ASP A 102 -0.69 -15.24 18.07
CA ASP A 102 0.58 -15.04 17.36
C ASP A 102 0.45 -14.04 16.21
N ILE A 103 -0.76 -13.94 15.62
CA ILE A 103 -1.06 -13.07 14.48
C ILE A 103 -2.40 -12.39 14.72
N ILE A 104 -2.44 -11.07 14.52
CA ILE A 104 -3.64 -10.25 14.56
C ILE A 104 -3.70 -9.36 13.32
N ALA A 105 -4.90 -8.98 12.90
CA ALA A 105 -5.10 -7.99 11.85
C ALA A 105 -5.51 -6.66 12.47
N VAL A 106 -4.89 -5.55 12.05
CA VAL A 106 -5.14 -4.23 12.59
C VAL A 106 -5.30 -3.20 11.48
N ASP A 107 -6.11 -2.18 11.76
CA ASP A 107 -6.30 -1.00 10.92
C ASP A 107 -6.62 0.21 11.83
N PHE A 108 -6.47 1.42 11.29
CA PHE A 108 -6.67 2.66 12.05
C PHE A 108 -7.48 3.66 11.22
N GLU A 109 -8.30 4.43 11.91
CA GLU A 109 -9.14 5.43 11.26
C GLU A 109 -9.13 6.75 12.02
N GLY A 110 -9.27 7.85 11.27
CA GLY A 110 -9.18 9.19 11.84
C GLY A 110 -9.35 10.33 10.83
N THR A 111 -9.36 11.55 11.35
CA THR A 111 -9.43 12.77 10.55
C THR A 111 -8.05 13.08 9.99
N ASN A 112 -7.90 13.10 8.65
CA ASN A 112 -6.62 13.33 7.98
C ASN A 112 -5.47 12.47 8.55
N LEU A 113 -5.74 11.18 8.78
CA LEU A 113 -4.83 10.25 9.45
C LEU A 113 -3.40 10.37 8.92
N GLY A 114 -2.44 10.52 9.85
CA GLY A 114 -1.04 10.80 9.56
C GLY A 114 -0.45 11.81 10.55
N LYS A 115 0.74 12.35 10.27
CA LYS A 115 1.51 13.20 11.20
C LYS A 115 0.73 14.38 11.79
N TYR A 116 -0.04 15.08 10.96
CA TYR A 116 -0.73 16.33 11.33
C TYR A 116 -2.25 16.17 11.53
N GLY A 117 -2.73 14.94 11.48
CA GLY A 117 -4.14 14.62 11.65
C GLY A 117 -4.48 14.19 13.06
N LYS A 118 -5.52 13.37 13.16
CA LYS A 118 -5.98 12.81 14.43
C LYS A 118 -6.42 11.36 14.26
N VAL A 119 -5.70 10.42 14.86
CA VAL A 119 -6.14 9.03 14.96
C VAL A 119 -7.29 8.95 15.97
N CYS A 120 -8.37 8.27 15.60
CA CYS A 120 -9.60 8.26 16.38
C CYS A 120 -9.95 6.86 16.89
N ILE A 121 -9.71 5.83 16.10
CA ILE A 121 -9.96 4.44 16.49
C ILE A 121 -8.90 3.50 15.94
N MET A 122 -8.75 2.35 16.60
CA MET A 122 -8.02 1.19 16.10
C MET A 122 -8.97 0.00 16.04
N GLN A 123 -8.94 -0.76 14.94
CA GLN A 123 -9.66 -2.03 14.86
C GLN A 123 -8.69 -3.19 14.98
N VAL A 124 -9.14 -4.26 15.63
CA VAL A 124 -8.39 -5.53 15.71
C VAL A 124 -9.30 -6.68 15.35
N TYR A 125 -8.82 -7.56 14.49
CA TYR A 125 -9.44 -8.85 14.20
C TYR A 125 -8.54 -10.00 14.62
N THR A 126 -9.14 -11.00 15.25
CA THR A 126 -8.48 -12.24 15.66
C THR A 126 -9.31 -13.45 15.21
N GLU A 127 -8.61 -14.52 14.82
CA GLU A 127 -9.18 -15.79 14.36
C GLU A 127 -8.56 -16.92 15.19
N LYS A 128 -9.34 -17.64 16.01
CA LYS A 128 -8.87 -18.82 16.74
C LYS A 128 -9.57 -20.07 16.24
N ARG A 129 -8.81 -21.09 15.88
CA ARG A 129 -9.34 -22.41 15.56
C ARG A 129 -9.51 -23.21 16.83
N ASN A 130 -10.67 -23.83 17.00
CA ASN A 130 -10.90 -24.73 18.12
C ASN A 130 -10.43 -26.13 17.71
N ASN A 131 -9.34 -26.62 18.32
CA ASN A 131 -8.75 -27.92 17.96
C ASN A 131 -9.50 -29.11 18.60
N ASN A 132 -10.62 -28.86 19.28
CA ASN A 132 -11.43 -29.91 19.91
C ASN A 132 -12.50 -30.42 18.92
N LYS A 133 -12.43 -31.73 18.70
CA LYS A 133 -13.02 -32.57 17.65
C LYS A 133 -14.50 -32.29 17.30
N ALA A 134 -14.80 -32.57 16.02
CA ALA A 134 -16.08 -32.64 15.28
C ALA A 134 -16.49 -31.41 14.44
N ASP A 135 -16.28 -30.19 14.94
CA ASP A 135 -16.59 -28.97 14.17
C ASP A 135 -15.33 -28.11 14.02
N ASP A 136 -14.86 -27.93 12.78
CA ASP A 136 -13.75 -27.03 12.41
C ASP A 136 -14.19 -25.56 12.52
N LYS A 137 -14.67 -25.19 13.72
CA LYS A 137 -15.33 -23.91 13.98
C LYS A 137 -14.27 -22.86 14.27
N VAL A 138 -14.19 -21.91 13.35
CA VAL A 138 -13.41 -20.70 13.49
C VAL A 138 -14.16 -19.73 14.43
N ILE A 139 -13.49 -19.31 15.51
CA ILE A 139 -13.98 -18.27 16.40
C ILE A 139 -13.35 -16.95 15.96
N GLU A 140 -14.18 -16.09 15.38
CA GLU A 140 -13.82 -14.72 15.00
C GLU A 140 -14.16 -13.75 16.13
N LYS A 141 -13.24 -12.83 16.44
CA LYS A 141 -13.49 -11.71 17.36
C LYS A 141 -13.00 -10.40 16.78
N TYR A 142 -13.75 -9.34 17.03
CA TYR A 142 -13.49 -7.99 16.57
C TYR A 142 -13.45 -7.03 17.76
N TYR A 143 -12.48 -6.13 17.76
CA TYR A 143 -12.31 -5.09 18.76
C TYR A 143 -12.22 -3.74 18.06
N ILE A 144 -12.88 -2.73 18.62
CA ILE A 144 -12.74 -1.34 18.20
C ILE A 144 -12.33 -0.55 19.43
N PHE A 145 -11.10 -0.06 19.46
CA PHE A 145 -10.57 0.76 20.53
C PHE A 145 -10.81 2.24 20.22
N ASP A 146 -11.44 2.96 21.15
CA ASP A 146 -11.62 4.40 21.05
C ASP A 146 -10.34 5.15 21.49
N LEU A 147 -9.55 5.59 20.51
CA LEU A 147 -8.30 6.31 20.75
C LEU A 147 -8.49 7.78 21.14
N LEU A 148 -9.73 8.27 21.24
CA LEU A 148 -10.03 9.57 21.86
C LEU A 148 -9.98 9.50 23.40
N LYS A 149 -9.86 8.30 23.97
CA LYS A 149 -9.78 8.05 25.40
C LYS A 149 -8.34 7.73 25.80
N LEU A 150 -7.76 8.54 26.69
CA LEU A 150 -6.36 8.37 27.11
C LEU A 150 -6.07 7.00 27.75
N SER A 151 -6.99 6.50 28.57
CA SER A 151 -6.87 5.19 29.19
C SER A 151 -6.77 4.05 28.16
N VAL A 152 -7.48 4.18 27.04
CA VAL A 152 -7.47 3.20 25.95
C VAL A 152 -6.15 3.25 25.17
N ILE A 153 -5.56 4.44 24.97
CA ILE A 153 -4.28 4.62 24.26
C ILE A 153 -3.16 3.79 24.92
N ASN A 154 -3.09 3.77 26.25
CA ASN A 154 -2.08 2.99 26.99
C ASN A 154 -2.21 1.48 26.73
N SER A 155 -3.44 0.96 26.68
CA SER A 155 -3.67 -0.44 26.35
C SER A 155 -3.34 -0.74 24.88
N VAL A 156 -3.65 0.17 23.95
CA VAL A 156 -3.27 0.04 22.53
C VAL A 156 -1.75 -0.02 22.36
N LYS A 157 -1.00 0.81 23.10
CA LYS A 157 0.47 0.76 23.10
C LYS A 157 0.98 -0.64 23.44
N LYS A 158 0.42 -1.31 24.45
CA LYS A 158 0.79 -2.68 24.85
C LYS A 158 0.55 -3.72 23.75
N ILE A 159 -0.43 -3.51 22.85
CA ILE A 159 -0.70 -4.41 21.72
C ILE A 159 0.26 -4.10 20.55
N ILE A 160 0.40 -2.81 20.22
CA ILE A 160 1.10 -2.36 19.01
C ILE A 160 2.63 -2.47 19.16
N GLU A 161 3.18 -2.24 20.35
CA GLU A 161 4.61 -2.40 20.63
C GLU A 161 5.01 -3.85 20.96
N ASN A 162 4.06 -4.76 21.12
CA ASN A 162 4.35 -6.17 21.41
C ASN A 162 5.05 -6.84 20.21
N LYS A 163 6.34 -7.13 20.35
CA LYS A 163 7.17 -7.74 19.29
C LYS A 163 6.84 -9.21 19.03
N ARG A 164 6.21 -9.92 19.97
CA ARG A 164 5.85 -11.34 19.83
C ARG A 164 4.69 -11.53 18.85
N THR A 165 3.68 -10.68 18.96
CA THR A 165 2.49 -10.75 18.10
C THR A 165 2.78 -10.07 16.76
N LEU A 166 2.48 -10.76 15.67
CA LEU A 166 2.58 -10.24 14.32
C LEU A 166 1.33 -9.43 13.96
N LYS A 167 1.52 -8.21 13.47
CA LYS A 167 0.43 -7.32 13.07
C LYS A 167 0.32 -7.28 11.55
N LEU A 168 -0.78 -7.82 11.03
CA LEU A 168 -1.14 -7.70 9.63
C LEU A 168 -1.84 -6.36 9.41
N VAL A 169 -1.42 -5.63 8.38
CA VAL A 169 -1.95 -4.30 8.02
C VAL A 169 -1.87 -4.11 6.51
N HIS A 170 -2.53 -3.08 6.00
CA HIS A 170 -2.44 -2.68 4.60
C HIS A 170 -2.02 -1.22 4.47
N ASP A 171 -0.85 -0.97 3.88
CA ASP A 171 -0.30 0.38 3.71
C ASP A 171 -0.18 1.20 5.02
N CYS A 172 0.63 0.72 5.97
CA CYS A 172 0.75 1.28 7.32
C CYS A 172 1.48 2.63 7.43
N ARG A 173 1.75 3.31 6.33
CA ARG A 173 2.53 4.57 6.35
C ARG A 173 1.83 5.66 7.16
N GLU A 174 0.57 5.93 6.86
CA GLU A 174 -0.18 6.95 7.61
C GLU A 174 -0.48 6.48 9.05
N ASP A 175 -0.75 5.19 9.24
CA ASP A 175 -0.98 4.59 10.57
C ASP A 175 0.24 4.75 11.48
N SER A 176 1.41 4.30 11.00
CA SER A 176 2.68 4.41 11.74
C SER A 176 3.03 5.86 12.03
N SER A 177 2.77 6.77 11.09
CA SER A 177 2.96 8.19 11.30
C SER A 177 2.05 8.74 12.39
N ALA A 178 0.75 8.41 12.37
CA ALA A 178 -0.20 8.85 13.38
C ALA A 178 0.16 8.30 14.76
N LEU A 179 0.44 6.99 14.86
CA LEU A 179 0.84 6.32 16.10
C LEU A 179 2.09 6.96 16.73
N TYR A 180 3.12 7.20 15.92
CA TYR A 180 4.37 7.74 16.44
C TYR A 180 4.27 9.23 16.77
N ASN A 181 3.81 10.05 15.81
CA ASN A 181 3.85 11.50 15.94
C ASN A 181 2.75 12.07 16.86
N GLN A 182 1.62 11.37 17.02
CA GLN A 182 0.52 11.83 17.88
C GLN A 182 0.51 11.14 19.24
N LEU A 183 0.86 9.84 19.31
CA LEU A 183 0.71 9.02 20.52
C LEU A 183 2.04 8.51 21.10
N GLY A 184 3.17 8.70 20.42
CA GLY A 184 4.46 8.16 20.86
C GLY A 184 4.49 6.63 20.92
N ILE A 185 3.71 5.95 20.06
CA ILE A 185 3.61 4.50 19.96
C ILE A 185 4.44 4.01 18.77
N LYS A 186 5.31 3.01 19.00
CA LYS A 186 6.10 2.37 17.94
C LYS A 186 5.33 1.19 17.33
N PHE A 187 5.22 1.15 16.01
CA PHE A 187 4.53 0.07 15.31
C PHE A 187 5.49 -1.11 15.08
N GLU A 188 5.46 -2.11 15.96
CA GLU A 188 6.43 -3.21 15.97
C GLU A 188 5.94 -4.45 15.20
N ASN A 189 6.85 -5.32 14.73
CA ASN A 189 6.53 -6.62 14.10
C ASN A 189 5.34 -6.58 13.11
N VAL A 190 5.51 -5.82 12.02
CA VAL A 190 4.46 -5.53 11.05
C VAL A 190 4.66 -6.32 9.76
N TYR A 191 3.59 -6.95 9.27
CA TYR A 191 3.49 -7.48 7.92
C TYR A 191 2.49 -6.64 7.12
N ASP A 192 2.99 -5.92 6.13
CA ASP A 192 2.18 -5.06 5.29
C ASP A 192 1.81 -5.78 3.97
N THR A 193 0.51 -5.97 3.74
CA THR A 193 -0.01 -6.65 2.55
C THR A 193 0.25 -5.87 1.25
N SER A 194 0.34 -4.54 1.31
CA SER A 194 0.74 -3.71 0.16
C SER A 194 2.20 -3.95 -0.21
N ARG A 195 3.09 -4.09 0.79
CA ARG A 195 4.50 -4.48 0.55
C ARG A 195 4.61 -5.89 -0.01
N ALA A 196 3.85 -6.84 0.53
CA ALA A 196 3.81 -8.21 0.00
C ALA A 196 3.42 -8.24 -1.48
N HIS A 197 2.40 -7.44 -1.86
CA HIS A 197 1.98 -7.29 -3.25
C HIS A 197 3.07 -6.68 -4.13
N MET A 198 3.71 -5.59 -3.69
CA MET A 198 4.79 -4.95 -4.44
C MET A 198 5.95 -5.91 -4.72
N LEU A 199 6.37 -6.68 -3.71
CA LEU A 199 7.41 -7.70 -3.85
C LEU A 199 7.03 -8.80 -4.85
N LEU A 200 5.76 -9.23 -4.83
CA LEU A 200 5.25 -10.19 -5.80
C LEU A 200 5.32 -9.63 -7.24
N MET A 201 4.95 -8.36 -7.43
CA MET A 201 5.02 -7.71 -8.75
C MET A 201 6.47 -7.55 -9.24
N GLN A 202 7.40 -7.18 -8.35
CA GLN A 202 8.83 -7.10 -8.65
C GLN A 202 9.38 -8.46 -9.09
N LYS A 203 9.05 -9.54 -8.38
CA LYS A 203 9.46 -10.91 -8.74
C LYS A 203 8.91 -11.34 -10.10
N ARG A 204 7.71 -10.87 -10.47
CA ARG A 204 7.09 -11.10 -11.77
C ARG A 204 7.63 -10.18 -12.88
N ARG A 205 8.59 -9.31 -12.58
CA ARG A 205 9.16 -8.31 -13.50
C ARG A 205 8.08 -7.41 -14.13
N ASN A 206 7.02 -7.14 -13.37
CA ASN A 206 6.01 -6.20 -13.80
C ASN A 206 6.57 -4.78 -13.75
N ARG A 207 6.38 -4.01 -14.83
CA ARG A 207 6.92 -2.65 -14.95
C ARG A 207 6.01 -1.60 -14.30
N ASP A 208 4.74 -1.92 -14.11
CA ASP A 208 3.72 -1.03 -13.56
C ASP A 208 3.51 -1.29 -12.07
N ILE A 209 4.55 -1.06 -11.27
CA ILE A 209 4.45 -1.14 -9.80
C ILE A 209 3.93 0.20 -9.28
N TYR A 210 2.87 0.15 -8.49
CA TYR A 210 2.28 1.31 -7.83
C TYR A 210 1.73 0.92 -6.46
N GLN A 211 1.34 1.91 -5.66
CA GLN A 211 0.60 1.68 -4.43
C GLN A 211 -0.78 1.07 -4.71
N VAL A 212 -0.91 -0.23 -4.51
CA VAL A 212 -2.18 -0.96 -4.64
C VAL A 212 -3.14 -0.59 -3.50
N SER A 213 -4.44 -0.51 -3.81
CA SER A 213 -5.47 -0.27 -2.80
C SER A 213 -5.96 -1.58 -2.16
N PHE A 214 -6.48 -1.50 -0.93
CA PHE A 214 -7.02 -2.67 -0.22
C PHE A 214 -8.14 -3.33 -1.02
N LEU A 215 -9.10 -2.54 -1.52
CA LEU A 215 -10.21 -3.05 -2.34
C LEU A 215 -9.73 -3.75 -3.61
N GLN A 216 -8.67 -3.23 -4.25
CA GLN A 216 -8.07 -3.89 -5.39
C GLN A 216 -7.49 -5.26 -4.99
N LEU A 217 -6.79 -5.37 -3.85
CA LEU A 217 -6.31 -6.67 -3.37
C LEU A 217 -7.45 -7.66 -3.07
N LEU A 218 -8.55 -7.18 -2.49
CA LEU A 218 -9.73 -8.01 -2.25
C LEU A 218 -10.30 -8.58 -3.55
N ASN A 219 -10.43 -7.75 -4.58
CA ASN A 219 -10.89 -8.19 -5.89
C ASN A 219 -9.89 -9.15 -6.55
N ASP A 220 -8.60 -8.78 -6.58
CA ASP A 220 -7.59 -9.47 -7.36
C ASP A 220 -7.22 -10.84 -6.77
N TYR A 221 -7.29 -10.99 -5.44
CA TYR A 221 -6.85 -12.21 -4.73
C TYR A 221 -7.99 -13.00 -4.05
N LEU A 222 -9.08 -12.34 -3.66
CA LEU A 222 -10.23 -12.98 -3.01
C LEU A 222 -11.50 -12.97 -3.89
N GLY A 223 -11.52 -12.18 -4.98
CA GLY A 223 -12.68 -12.05 -5.86
C GLY A 223 -13.84 -11.28 -5.21
N ILE A 224 -13.56 -10.53 -4.15
CA ILE A 224 -14.55 -9.76 -3.41
C ILE A 224 -14.68 -8.38 -4.08
N LYS A 225 -15.86 -8.13 -4.66
CA LYS A 225 -16.26 -6.83 -5.19
C LYS A 225 -17.26 -6.21 -4.22
N ASP A 226 -16.77 -5.36 -3.33
CA ASP A 226 -17.62 -4.70 -2.33
C ASP A 226 -17.96 -3.28 -2.79
N GLU A 227 -18.97 -3.16 -3.66
CA GLU A 227 -19.49 -1.85 -4.06
C GLU A 227 -20.04 -1.06 -2.87
N CYS A 228 -20.57 -1.79 -1.87
CA CYS A 228 -21.06 -1.21 -0.63
C CYS A 228 -19.91 -0.46 0.09
N LEU A 229 -18.69 -1.01 0.22
CA LEU A 229 -17.50 -0.31 0.77
C LEU A 229 -17.17 1.00 0.05
N ASN A 230 -17.24 1.01 -1.29
CA ASN A 230 -16.99 2.23 -2.06
C ASN A 230 -18.04 3.30 -1.78
N ASN A 231 -19.31 2.91 -1.70
CA ASN A 231 -20.39 3.83 -1.37
C ASN A 231 -20.26 4.36 0.06
N ILE A 232 -19.92 3.50 1.03
CA ILE A 232 -19.61 3.94 2.40
C ILE A 232 -18.53 5.01 2.36
N LYS A 233 -17.40 4.70 1.72
CA LYS A 233 -16.24 5.57 1.65
C LYS A 233 -16.58 6.95 1.05
N LYS A 234 -17.40 6.99 0.00
CA LYS A 234 -17.88 8.25 -0.61
C LYS A 234 -18.71 9.08 0.36
N GLU A 235 -19.62 8.45 1.10
CA GLU A 235 -20.42 9.16 2.12
C GLU A 235 -19.55 9.67 3.27
N MET A 236 -18.55 8.89 3.68
CA MET A 236 -17.60 9.29 4.73
C MET A 236 -16.76 10.51 4.30
N TYR A 237 -16.39 10.63 3.02
CA TYR A 237 -15.67 11.80 2.51
C TYR A 237 -16.46 13.12 2.58
N LYS A 238 -17.78 13.08 2.75
CA LYS A 238 -18.60 14.28 2.93
C LYS A 238 -18.40 14.92 4.32
N ASN A 239 -17.96 14.15 5.30
CA ASN A 239 -17.72 14.61 6.65
C ASN A 239 -16.32 14.19 7.12
N GLU A 240 -15.37 15.11 7.02
CA GLU A 240 -13.97 14.87 7.40
C GLU A 240 -13.79 14.44 8.87
N LYS A 241 -14.73 14.81 9.75
CA LYS A 241 -14.69 14.51 11.19
C LYS A 241 -15.53 13.32 11.60
N ILE A 242 -16.02 12.51 10.66
CA ILE A 242 -16.93 11.40 10.94
C ILE A 242 -16.37 10.40 11.97
N TRP A 243 -15.04 10.21 11.98
CA TRP A 243 -14.34 9.32 12.91
C TRP A 243 -14.19 9.89 14.32
N GLU A 244 -14.37 11.20 14.50
CA GLU A 244 -14.35 11.86 15.81
C GLU A 244 -15.72 11.80 16.52
N MET A 245 -16.79 11.52 15.77
CA MET A 245 -18.15 11.50 16.31
C MET A 245 -18.37 10.27 17.21
N ARG A 246 -19.07 10.47 18.33
CA ARG A 246 -19.50 9.40 19.25
C ARG A 246 -21.01 9.50 19.55
N PRO A 247 -21.73 8.37 19.64
CA PRO A 247 -21.27 7.01 19.32
C PRO A 247 -20.94 6.85 17.83
N LEU A 248 -20.07 5.89 17.48
CA LEU A 248 -19.76 5.59 16.08
C LEU A 248 -21.03 5.14 15.34
N SER A 249 -21.23 5.64 14.12
CA SER A 249 -22.35 5.17 13.31
C SER A 249 -22.15 3.70 12.91
N LYS A 250 -23.26 2.97 12.74
CA LYS A 250 -23.22 1.57 12.27
C LYS A 250 -22.43 1.42 10.97
N MET A 251 -22.53 2.42 10.11
CA MET A 251 -21.83 2.49 8.83
C MET A 251 -20.31 2.53 9.00
N CYS A 252 -19.81 3.36 9.92
CA CYS A 252 -18.39 3.45 10.26
C CYS A 252 -17.89 2.13 10.86
N ILE A 253 -18.66 1.52 11.76
CA ILE A 253 -18.32 0.23 12.35
C ILE A 253 -18.20 -0.84 11.26
N ILE A 254 -19.18 -0.97 10.36
CA ILE A 254 -19.14 -1.96 9.28
C ILE A 254 -17.93 -1.75 8.37
N TYR A 255 -17.64 -0.49 7.99
CA TYR A 255 -16.46 -0.16 7.19
C TYR A 255 -15.16 -0.59 7.88
N ALA A 256 -15.00 -0.16 9.13
CA ALA A 256 -13.81 -0.41 9.94
C ALA A 256 -13.55 -1.92 10.14
N LEU A 257 -14.60 -2.71 10.40
CA LEU A 257 -14.46 -4.16 10.58
C LEU A 257 -14.10 -4.90 9.27
N LYS A 258 -14.58 -4.40 8.13
CA LYS A 258 -14.24 -4.98 6.82
C LYS A 258 -12.77 -4.78 6.45
N ASN A 259 -12.15 -3.67 6.86
CA ASN A 259 -10.73 -3.40 6.59
C ASN A 259 -9.79 -4.39 7.29
N VAL A 260 -10.17 -4.91 8.46
CA VAL A 260 -9.34 -5.91 9.18
C VAL A 260 -9.67 -7.36 8.84
N LYS A 261 -10.94 -7.68 8.54
CA LYS A 261 -11.41 -9.07 8.35
C LYS A 261 -10.61 -9.84 7.29
N TYR A 262 -10.27 -9.18 6.19
CA TYR A 262 -9.68 -9.85 5.03
C TYR A 262 -8.15 -9.84 4.99
N LEU A 263 -7.49 -9.18 5.95
CA LEU A 263 -6.03 -9.14 6.04
C LEU A 263 -5.44 -10.53 6.28
N LEU A 264 -6.05 -11.35 7.14
CA LEU A 264 -5.56 -12.70 7.43
C LEU A 264 -5.70 -13.66 6.23
N PRO A 265 -6.84 -13.70 5.50
CA PRO A 265 -6.91 -14.36 4.19
C PRO A 265 -5.86 -13.91 3.18
N LEU A 266 -5.63 -12.59 3.03
CA LEU A 266 -4.61 -12.06 2.11
C LEU A 266 -3.20 -12.49 2.54
N TYR A 267 -2.89 -12.42 3.84
CA TYR A 267 -1.63 -12.90 4.39
C TYR A 267 -1.41 -14.38 4.04
N LYS A 268 -2.39 -15.25 4.26
CA LYS A 268 -2.29 -16.70 3.95
C LYS A 268 -1.99 -16.96 2.46
N ILE A 269 -2.39 -16.06 1.56
CA ILE A 269 -2.08 -16.13 0.13
C ILE A 269 -0.64 -15.64 -0.12
N PHE A 270 -0.30 -14.43 0.35
CA PHE A 270 1.01 -13.84 0.10
C PHE A 270 2.15 -14.62 0.76
N ASP A 271 1.94 -15.18 1.95
CA ASP A 271 2.93 -15.99 2.68
C ASP A 271 3.34 -17.26 1.91
N LYS A 272 2.49 -17.71 0.97
CA LYS A 272 2.81 -18.81 0.04
C LYS A 272 3.55 -18.36 -1.22
N MET A 273 3.43 -17.08 -1.58
CA MET A 273 3.95 -16.53 -2.84
C MET A 273 5.25 -15.74 -2.65
N VAL A 274 5.45 -15.14 -1.49
CA VAL A 274 6.56 -14.25 -1.14
C VAL A 274 7.10 -14.65 0.23
N SER A 275 8.42 -14.57 0.41
CA SER A 275 9.06 -14.89 1.68
C SER A 275 8.56 -13.96 2.78
N LYS A 276 8.04 -14.54 3.87
CA LYS A 276 7.63 -13.79 5.07
C LYS A 276 8.71 -12.83 5.55
N LYS A 277 9.95 -13.32 5.65
CA LYS A 277 11.11 -12.55 6.14
C LYS A 277 11.34 -11.29 5.29
N GLU A 278 11.26 -11.44 3.98
CA GLU A 278 11.46 -10.34 3.02
C GLU A 278 10.34 -9.29 3.14
N VAL A 279 9.09 -9.72 3.32
CA VAL A 279 7.98 -8.80 3.56
C VAL A 279 8.18 -8.06 4.89
N LEU A 280 8.54 -8.75 5.97
CA LEU A 280 8.77 -8.12 7.28
C LEU A 280 9.91 -7.09 7.23
N GLU A 281 11.00 -7.39 6.53
CA GLU A 281 12.09 -6.42 6.31
C GLU A 281 11.61 -5.19 5.55
N LYS A 282 10.90 -5.37 4.43
CA LYS A 282 10.41 -4.25 3.60
C LYS A 282 9.23 -3.49 4.20
N SER A 283 8.48 -4.11 5.11
CA SER A 283 7.46 -3.43 5.91
C SER A 283 8.08 -2.40 6.87
N LYS A 284 9.33 -2.58 7.31
CA LYS A 284 10.03 -1.57 8.14
C LYS A 284 10.16 -0.23 7.42
N ASP A 285 10.35 -0.22 6.10
CA ASP A 285 10.41 1.02 5.33
C ASP A 285 9.10 1.81 5.40
N PHE A 286 7.95 1.12 5.47
CA PHE A 286 6.64 1.76 5.63
C PHE A 286 6.37 2.17 7.08
N VAL A 287 6.83 1.39 8.06
CA VAL A 287 6.77 1.78 9.47
C VAL A 287 7.63 3.04 9.74
N ASN A 288 8.82 3.10 9.14
CA ASN A 288 9.76 4.21 9.29
C ASN A 288 9.31 5.48 8.56
N TYR A 289 8.25 5.42 7.76
CA TYR A 289 7.64 6.62 7.16
C TYR A 289 7.25 7.66 8.20
N CYS A 290 6.97 7.23 9.44
CA CYS A 290 6.67 8.14 10.55
C CYS A 290 7.76 9.19 10.82
N PHE A 291 9.03 8.90 10.47
CA PHE A 291 10.17 9.80 10.68
C PHE A 291 10.36 10.81 9.55
N LEU A 292 9.73 10.58 8.40
CA LEU A 292 9.90 11.39 7.21
C LEU A 292 9.51 12.84 7.49
N ASN A 293 10.37 13.79 7.11
CA ASN A 293 10.16 15.22 7.29
C ASN A 293 9.88 15.63 8.76
N SER A 294 10.46 14.91 9.73
CA SER A 294 10.24 15.11 11.18
C SER A 294 10.45 16.56 11.62
N ARG A 295 11.43 17.26 11.03
CA ARG A 295 11.77 18.67 11.34
C ARG A 295 10.63 19.68 11.15
N TYR A 296 9.66 19.39 10.29
CA TYR A 296 8.55 20.30 10.03
C TYR A 296 7.39 20.02 10.98
N LYS A 297 7.09 20.96 11.89
CA LYS A 297 5.99 20.81 12.86
C LYS A 297 4.63 21.11 12.25
N LEU A 298 4.56 21.91 11.18
CA LEU A 298 3.34 22.27 10.48
C LEU A 298 3.41 21.90 9.00
N PRO A 299 2.28 21.48 8.37
CA PRO A 299 2.24 21.21 6.94
C PRO A 299 2.64 22.41 6.07
N ASN A 300 2.33 23.63 6.54
CA ASN A 300 2.64 24.87 5.82
C ASN A 300 4.13 25.19 5.82
N ASP A 301 4.86 24.81 6.89
CA ASP A 301 6.31 24.99 6.93
C ASP A 301 7.01 24.07 5.94
N LEU A 302 6.57 22.81 5.85
CA LEU A 302 7.06 21.84 4.86
C LEU A 302 6.84 22.35 3.43
N ALA A 303 5.68 22.95 3.17
CA ALA A 303 5.24 23.41 1.85
C ALA A 303 5.90 24.69 1.33
N LYS A 304 6.83 25.30 2.07
CA LYS A 304 7.53 26.52 1.60
C LYS A 304 8.40 26.19 0.38
N ARG A 305 8.30 27.02 -0.65
CA ARG A 305 9.11 26.89 -1.87
C ARG A 305 10.60 26.98 -1.51
N GLY A 306 11.42 26.14 -2.13
CA GLY A 306 12.85 26.05 -1.87
C GLY A 306 13.23 25.07 -0.76
N ASN A 307 12.28 24.62 0.07
CA ASN A 307 12.57 23.58 1.05
C ASN A 307 13.01 22.29 0.37
N ILE A 308 14.07 21.69 0.90
CA ILE A 308 14.44 20.31 0.64
C ILE A 308 13.59 19.43 1.55
N ILE A 309 12.95 18.40 1.02
CA ILE A 309 12.09 17.49 1.77
C ILE A 309 12.37 16.05 1.35
N GLU A 310 12.13 15.12 2.25
CA GLU A 310 12.15 13.70 1.93
C GLU A 310 10.82 13.30 1.29
N ALA A 311 10.87 12.58 0.18
CA ALA A 311 9.69 12.20 -0.60
C ALA A 311 9.73 10.71 -0.96
N MET A 312 8.73 9.96 -0.51
CA MET A 312 8.60 8.53 -0.84
C MET A 312 7.82 8.36 -2.14
N LEU A 313 8.43 7.77 -3.18
CA LEU A 313 7.76 7.52 -4.46
C LEU A 313 6.68 6.44 -4.31
N VAL A 314 5.44 6.72 -4.70
CA VAL A 314 4.29 5.79 -4.57
C VAL A 314 3.65 5.39 -5.90
N SER A 315 3.88 6.17 -6.95
CA SER A 315 3.47 5.85 -8.32
C SER A 315 4.39 6.55 -9.30
N LYS A 316 4.68 5.89 -10.41
CA LYS A 316 5.53 6.41 -11.49
C LYS A 316 4.96 6.00 -12.83
N SER A 317 4.85 6.97 -13.71
CA SER A 317 4.43 6.80 -15.10
C SER A 317 5.34 7.64 -16.01
N LEU A 318 5.13 7.58 -17.32
CA LEU A 318 5.85 8.44 -18.28
C LEU A 318 5.50 9.93 -18.12
N ILE A 319 4.34 10.23 -17.54
CA ILE A 319 3.81 11.61 -17.45
C ILE A 319 3.99 12.22 -16.06
N ASN A 320 4.06 11.41 -15.01
CA ASN A 320 4.21 11.91 -13.65
C ASN A 320 4.83 10.90 -12.67
N CYS A 321 5.37 11.43 -11.59
CA CYS A 321 5.73 10.72 -10.37
C CYS A 321 4.89 11.29 -9.22
N VAL A 322 4.33 10.42 -8.38
CA VAL A 322 3.53 10.79 -7.21
C VAL A 322 4.26 10.34 -5.95
N PHE A 323 4.33 11.23 -4.96
CA PHE A 323 5.08 11.02 -3.73
C PHE A 323 4.20 11.22 -2.49
N LYS A 324 4.47 10.41 -1.48
CA LYS A 324 4.01 10.62 -0.10
C LYS A 324 5.09 11.36 0.69
N LEU A 325 4.66 12.34 1.49
CA LEU A 325 5.55 13.31 2.15
C LEU A 325 5.46 13.28 3.69
N ASN A 326 4.72 12.33 4.25
CA ASN A 326 4.31 12.34 5.65
C ASN A 326 3.60 13.64 6.04
N SER A 327 2.62 13.99 5.22
CA SER A 327 1.87 15.23 5.25
C SER A 327 0.50 15.00 4.63
N THR A 328 -0.46 15.86 4.94
CA THR A 328 -1.77 15.88 4.27
C THR A 328 -1.68 16.25 2.78
N ARG A 329 -0.51 16.74 2.34
CA ARG A 329 -0.20 17.14 0.98
C ARG A 329 0.51 16.02 0.22
N LYS A 330 0.23 15.91 -1.08
CA LYS A 330 0.92 14.97 -1.99
C LYS A 330 2.04 15.68 -2.75
N GLY A 331 3.14 14.99 -2.99
CA GLY A 331 4.18 15.46 -3.90
C GLY A 331 3.91 14.99 -5.32
N ILE A 332 4.12 15.84 -6.33
CA ILE A 332 4.02 15.48 -7.74
C ILE A 332 5.19 16.07 -8.53
N ALA A 333 5.83 15.24 -9.35
CA ALA A 333 6.67 15.70 -10.45
C ALA A 333 5.96 15.37 -11.76
N CYS A 334 5.67 16.37 -12.60
CA CYS A 334 4.82 16.18 -13.79
C CYS A 334 5.33 16.89 -15.05
N THR A 335 6.44 17.63 -14.97
CA THR A 335 7.10 18.14 -16.19
C THR A 335 8.01 17.06 -16.75
N PRO A 336 8.20 16.96 -18.09
CA PRO A 336 9.11 15.97 -18.68
C PRO A 336 10.51 16.01 -18.07
N SER A 337 11.04 17.21 -17.82
CA SER A 337 12.34 17.42 -17.17
C SER A 337 12.36 16.90 -15.72
N SER A 338 11.35 17.22 -14.91
CA SER A 338 11.29 16.72 -13.53
C SER A 338 11.10 15.21 -13.46
N VAL A 339 10.26 14.63 -14.33
CA VAL A 339 10.02 13.17 -14.34
C VAL A 339 11.27 12.40 -14.73
N ALA A 340 12.04 12.90 -15.70
CA ALA A 340 13.30 12.28 -16.12
C ALA A 340 14.32 12.15 -14.98
N GLN A 341 14.34 13.07 -14.01
CA GLN A 341 15.24 13.02 -12.85
C GLN A 341 15.00 11.79 -11.95
N PHE A 342 13.80 11.21 -11.99
CA PHE A 342 13.41 10.06 -11.18
C PHE A 342 13.51 8.73 -11.96
N ARG A 343 14.16 8.69 -13.12
CA ARG A 343 14.26 7.47 -13.97
C ARG A 343 14.78 6.25 -13.20
N ASP A 344 15.74 6.43 -12.31
CA ASP A 344 16.38 5.33 -11.55
C ASP A 344 15.77 5.11 -10.16
N VAL A 345 14.70 5.85 -9.82
CA VAL A 345 13.99 5.74 -8.55
C VAL A 345 12.84 4.75 -8.69
N ASN A 346 12.75 3.81 -7.76
CA ASN A 346 11.72 2.77 -7.73
C ASN A 346 10.60 3.13 -6.74
N VAL A 347 9.41 2.59 -6.98
CA VAL A 347 8.29 2.79 -6.05
C VAL A 347 8.63 2.18 -4.70
N GLY A 348 8.48 2.98 -3.64
CA GLY A 348 8.87 2.67 -2.28
C GLY A 348 10.19 3.34 -1.85
N ASP A 349 10.99 3.86 -2.78
CA ASP A 349 12.22 4.59 -2.46
C ASP A 349 11.90 5.98 -1.89
N VAL A 350 12.74 6.43 -0.96
CA VAL A 350 12.71 7.79 -0.42
C VAL A 350 13.86 8.58 -1.06
N VAL A 351 13.54 9.75 -1.60
CA VAL A 351 14.51 10.65 -2.24
C VAL A 351 14.35 12.07 -1.71
N LEU A 352 15.43 12.84 -1.74
CA LEU A 352 15.38 14.27 -1.44
C LEU A 352 14.83 15.03 -2.65
N CYS A 353 13.89 15.92 -2.37
CA CYS A 353 13.21 16.73 -3.37
C CYS A 353 13.17 18.19 -2.92
N VAL A 354 13.26 19.12 -3.85
CA VAL A 354 13.01 20.54 -3.60
C VAL A 354 11.55 20.86 -3.90
N VAL A 355 10.86 21.57 -3.00
CA VAL A 355 9.53 22.12 -3.26
C VAL A 355 9.63 23.26 -4.26
N SER A 356 9.19 23.03 -5.50
CA SER A 356 9.27 24.02 -6.56
C SER A 356 8.07 24.95 -6.58
N ASN A 357 6.87 24.42 -6.33
CA ASN A 357 5.64 25.19 -6.25
C ASN A 357 4.55 24.39 -5.49
N LYS A 358 3.35 24.96 -5.36
CA LYS A 358 2.15 24.31 -4.81
C LYS A 358 0.93 24.57 -5.68
N SER A 359 -0.02 23.65 -5.68
CA SER A 359 -1.33 23.85 -6.30
C SER A 359 -2.12 24.97 -5.60
N ILE A 360 -3.12 25.52 -6.30
CA ILE A 360 -4.01 26.58 -5.79
C ILE A 360 -4.70 26.14 -4.50
N ASP A 361 -5.22 24.91 -4.47
CA ASP A 361 -5.86 24.31 -3.30
C ASP A 361 -4.87 23.87 -2.21
N GLN A 362 -3.57 24.04 -2.46
CA GLN A 362 -2.46 23.71 -1.57
C GLN A 362 -2.33 22.21 -1.23
N LYS A 363 -3.12 21.32 -1.83
CA LYS A 363 -3.08 19.88 -1.57
C LYS A 363 -1.94 19.16 -2.28
N VAL A 364 -1.39 19.76 -3.34
CA VAL A 364 -0.28 19.23 -4.12
C VAL A 364 0.93 20.15 -3.99
N LEU A 365 2.10 19.55 -3.76
CA LEU A 365 3.41 20.19 -3.88
C LEU A 365 4.07 19.69 -5.16
N TYR A 366 4.49 20.62 -6.01
CA TYR A 366 5.29 20.30 -7.19
C TYR A 366 6.75 20.13 -6.75
N LEU A 367 7.37 19.03 -7.20
CA LEU A 367 8.69 18.62 -6.74
C LEU A 367 9.67 18.49 -7.91
N CYS A 368 10.92 18.87 -7.63
CA CYS A 368 12.08 18.50 -8.44
C CYS A 368 13.02 17.67 -7.57
N LYS A 369 13.75 16.73 -8.16
CA LYS A 369 14.74 15.94 -7.41
C LYS A 369 15.84 16.90 -6.92
N HIS A 370 16.21 16.78 -5.65
CA HIS A 370 17.36 17.48 -5.11
C HIS A 370 18.63 16.73 -5.53
N ASP A 371 19.63 17.48 -5.99
CA ASP A 371 20.95 16.96 -6.32
C ASP A 371 21.96 17.83 -5.58
N ASP A 372 22.76 17.23 -4.69
CA ASP A 372 23.73 17.95 -3.87
C ASP A 372 24.85 18.57 -4.73
N VAL A 373 24.97 18.13 -5.98
CA VAL A 373 25.98 18.61 -6.94
C VAL A 373 25.52 19.87 -7.69
N TYR A 374 24.21 20.09 -7.82
CA TYR A 374 23.67 21.11 -8.71
C TYR A 374 22.54 21.92 -8.04
N ASP A 375 22.79 23.22 -7.83
CA ASP A 375 21.71 24.15 -7.50
C ASP A 375 20.89 24.48 -8.76
N TYR A 376 19.71 23.86 -8.88
CA TYR A 376 18.78 24.10 -9.99
C TYR A 376 18.15 25.50 -9.98
N TRP A 377 18.31 26.29 -8.91
CA TRP A 377 17.82 27.68 -8.80
C TRP A 377 18.90 28.70 -9.16
N ASN A 378 20.17 28.33 -9.02
CA ASN A 378 21.26 29.09 -9.61
C ASN A 378 21.38 28.74 -11.10
N LEU A 379 20.89 29.63 -11.97
CA LEU A 379 20.95 29.44 -13.43
C LEU A 379 22.37 29.20 -13.98
N LYS A 380 23.42 29.55 -13.21
CA LYS A 380 24.82 29.27 -13.57
C LYS A 380 25.26 27.85 -13.23
N GLU A 381 24.76 27.29 -12.14
CA GLU A 381 25.12 25.96 -11.64
C GLU A 381 24.16 24.87 -12.13
N ARG A 382 22.97 25.25 -12.59
CA ARG A 382 22.03 24.33 -13.23
C ARG A 382 22.69 23.60 -14.41
N PRO A 383 22.69 22.25 -14.45
CA PRO A 383 23.21 21.51 -15.59
C PRO A 383 22.33 21.85 -16.80
N ARG A 384 22.91 22.55 -17.76
CA ARG A 384 22.27 22.82 -19.04
C ARG A 384 22.23 21.50 -19.78
N GLY A 385 21.05 20.88 -19.83
CA GLY A 385 20.84 19.71 -20.67
C GLY A 385 21.27 20.06 -22.10
N LYS A 386 22.01 19.16 -22.76
CA LYS A 386 22.27 19.23 -24.21
C LYS A 386 20.99 18.97 -25.02
N PHE A 387 19.84 19.43 -24.54
CA PHE A 387 18.64 19.47 -25.34
C PHE A 387 18.67 20.79 -26.11
N LYS A 388 19.28 20.76 -27.30
CA LYS A 388 18.99 21.78 -28.31
C LYS A 388 17.52 21.54 -28.71
N PRO A 389 16.59 22.48 -28.46
CA PRO A 389 15.36 22.45 -29.23
C PRO A 389 15.79 22.58 -30.69
N SER A 390 15.44 21.61 -31.52
CA SER A 390 15.59 21.69 -32.97
C SER A 390 14.64 22.78 -33.49
N ILE A 391 15.00 24.04 -33.30
CA ILE A 391 14.26 25.20 -33.80
C ILE A 391 15.08 25.99 -34.83
N HIS A 392 16.34 25.63 -35.07
CA HIS A 392 17.13 26.21 -36.16
C HIS A 392 17.93 25.13 -36.90
N GLU A 393 17.23 24.27 -37.63
CA GLU A 393 17.74 23.76 -38.90
C GLU A 393 16.64 24.01 -39.93
N ASN A 394 16.83 25.03 -40.77
CA ASN A 394 16.07 25.21 -42.00
C ASN A 394 16.45 24.06 -42.95
N ASN A 395 15.91 22.86 -42.70
CA ASN A 395 15.76 21.87 -43.74
C ASN A 395 14.27 21.84 -44.05
N THR A 396 13.92 22.44 -45.18
CA THR A 396 12.63 22.26 -45.83
C THR A 396 12.27 20.78 -45.84
N ASP A 397 11.05 20.47 -45.40
CA ASP A 397 10.50 19.13 -45.44
C ASP A 397 10.48 18.63 -46.89
N PRO A 398 11.13 17.50 -47.23
CA PRO A 398 11.18 16.98 -48.59
C PRO A 398 9.80 16.57 -49.15
N MET A 399 8.74 16.53 -48.32
CA MET A 399 7.36 16.37 -48.82
C MET A 399 6.69 17.66 -49.28
N ILE A 400 7.26 18.85 -49.00
CA ILE A 400 6.69 20.13 -49.44
C ILE A 400 7.14 20.50 -50.87
N MET A 401 8.13 19.80 -51.44
CA MET A 401 8.65 20.09 -52.79
C MET A 401 7.82 19.50 -53.97
N PHE A 402 6.72 18.81 -53.71
CA PHE A 402 5.92 18.17 -54.78
C PHE A 402 4.65 18.94 -55.20
N CYS A 403 4.40 20.14 -54.67
CA CYS A 403 3.17 20.89 -54.98
C CYS A 403 3.35 22.13 -55.87
N ASP A 404 4.57 22.52 -56.25
CA ASP A 404 4.80 23.80 -56.94
C ASP A 404 5.21 23.70 -58.43
N GLU A 405 5.15 22.51 -59.06
CA GLU A 405 5.52 22.35 -60.49
C GLU A 405 4.36 22.24 -61.49
N GLU A 406 3.09 22.48 -61.10
CA GLU A 406 1.95 22.46 -62.05
C GLU A 406 1.38 23.83 -62.46
N LEU A 407 2.08 24.94 -62.19
CA LEU A 407 1.67 26.27 -62.65
C LEU A 407 2.80 27.06 -63.33
N SER A 408 3.44 26.45 -64.33
CA SER A 408 4.12 27.20 -65.38
C SER A 408 4.38 26.35 -66.63
N THR A 409 3.37 26.23 -67.49
CA THR A 409 3.51 26.20 -68.95
C THR A 409 2.22 26.67 -69.59
#